data_AF-A0A953IS72-F1
#
_entry.id   AF-A0A953IS72-F1
#
_cell.length_a   1.000
_cell.length_b   1.000
_cell.length_c   1.000
_cell.angle_alpha   90.00
_cell.angle_beta   90.00
_cell.angle_gamma   90.00
#
_symmetry.space_group_name_H-M   'P 1'
#
loop_
_entity.id
_entity.type
_entity.pdbx_description
1 polymer ?
#
loop_
_entity_poly.entity_id
_entity_poly.type
_entity_poly.pdbx_seq_one_letter_code
_entity_poly.pdbx_strand_id
1 'polypeptide(L)'
;FMDYALPRASHTPDFAFETRNVPCKNNPMGFKGAGEAGAIGSCPAIMNAILDALWRSYNIRHLDMPATAPRIWAAIEEGKRTLRM
;
A
#
# COMPACT_ATOMS: atom_id res chain seq x y z
N PHE A 1 -0.36 -3.80 -24.32
CA PHE A 1 0.24 -3.81 -22.97
C PHE A 1 1.73 -3.61 -23.10
N MET A 2 2.23 -2.43 -22.75
CA MET A 2 3.67 -2.12 -22.76
C MET A 2 4.05 -1.47 -21.43
N ASP A 3 3.37 -0.38 -21.04
CA ASP A 3 3.80 0.42 -19.88
C ASP A 3 2.76 0.52 -18.74
N TYR A 4 1.48 0.20 -19.00
CA TYR A 4 0.46 0.21 -17.94
C TYR A 4 0.59 -1.05 -17.08
N ALA A 5 0.98 -0.85 -15.82
CA ALA A 5 1.18 -1.94 -14.87
C ALA A 5 -0.14 -2.64 -14.56
N LEU A 6 -0.30 -3.86 -15.08
CA LEU A 6 -1.40 -4.75 -14.74
C LEU A 6 -0.84 -5.95 -13.96
N PRO A 7 -1.31 -6.18 -12.71
CA PRO A 7 -0.73 -7.20 -11.85
C PRO A 7 -0.88 -8.61 -12.45
N ARG A 8 0.20 -9.40 -12.35
CA ARG A 8 0.22 -10.83 -12.68
C ARG A 8 0.23 -11.62 -11.38
N ALA A 9 -0.06 -12.93 -11.46
CA ALA A 9 -0.06 -13.81 -10.29
C ALA A 9 1.26 -13.74 -9.49
N SER A 10 2.41 -13.60 -10.16
CA SER A 10 3.72 -13.48 -9.52
C SER A 10 4.03 -12.10 -8.93
N HIS A 11 3.16 -11.09 -9.09
CA HIS A 11 3.35 -9.76 -8.52
C HIS A 11 2.77 -9.62 -7.11
N THR A 12 1.95 -10.58 -6.67
CA THR A 12 1.26 -10.52 -5.37
C THR A 12 1.80 -11.59 -4.43
N PRO A 13 1.94 -11.28 -3.13
CA PRO A 13 2.21 -12.30 -2.12
C PRO A 13 0.97 -13.19 -1.91
N ASP A 14 1.16 -14.27 -1.15
CA ASP A 14 0.02 -15.03 -0.61
C ASP A 14 -0.78 -14.17 0.37
N PHE A 15 -2.11 -14.34 0.36
CA PHE A 15 -3.01 -13.56 1.21
C PHE A 15 -3.50 -14.41 2.39
N ALA A 16 -3.33 -13.89 3.61
CA ALA A 16 -4.10 -14.34 4.76
C ALA A 16 -5.47 -13.66 4.76
N PHE A 17 -6.52 -14.39 5.11
CA PHE A 17 -7.89 -13.88 5.12
C PHE A 17 -8.62 -14.31 6.39
N GLU A 18 -9.23 -13.34 7.07
CA GLU A 18 -10.09 -13.55 8.22
C GLU A 18 -11.33 -12.68 8.09
N THR A 19 -12.42 -13.09 8.75
CA THR A 19 -13.67 -12.31 8.78
C THR A 19 -14.03 -11.94 10.21
N ARG A 20 -14.57 -10.74 10.38
CA ARG A 20 -15.18 -10.29 11.64
C ARG A 20 -16.60 -9.81 11.35
N ASN A 21 -17.56 -10.68 11.60
CA ASN A 21 -18.95 -10.42 11.26
C ASN A 21 -19.61 -9.54 12.32
N VAL A 22 -20.06 -8.35 11.90
CA VAL A 22 -20.89 -7.45 12.70
C VAL A 22 -22.16 -7.17 11.90
N PRO A 23 -23.33 -7.69 12.30
CA PRO A 23 -24.57 -7.53 11.56
C PRO A 23 -24.95 -6.07 11.32
N CYS A 24 -25.54 -5.81 10.15
CA CYS A 24 -26.09 -4.50 9.82
C CYS A 24 -27.47 -4.33 10.46
N LYS A 25 -27.67 -3.28 11.28
CA LYS A 25 -28.93 -3.08 12.02
C LYS A 25 -30.09 -2.57 11.14
N ASN A 26 -29.78 -2.01 9.98
CA ASN A 26 -30.75 -1.36 9.08
C ASN A 26 -31.00 -2.14 7.77
N ASN A 27 -30.29 -3.25 7.55
CA ASN A 27 -30.61 -4.20 6.50
C ASN A 27 -31.34 -5.38 7.15
N PRO A 28 -32.58 -5.73 6.73
CA PRO A 28 -33.34 -6.86 7.29
C PRO A 28 -32.57 -8.19 7.28
N MET A 29 -31.68 -8.36 6.32
CA MET A 29 -30.85 -9.58 6.19
C MET A 29 -29.51 -9.48 6.92
N GLY A 30 -29.19 -8.34 7.54
CA GLY A 30 -27.95 -8.13 8.30
C GLY A 30 -26.67 -8.00 7.48
N PHE A 31 -26.72 -8.07 6.15
CA PHE A 31 -25.55 -8.02 5.27
C PHE A 31 -24.98 -6.61 5.08
N LYS A 32 -23.68 -6.54 4.79
CA LYS A 32 -22.94 -5.33 4.41
C LYS A 32 -22.18 -5.59 3.12
N GLY A 33 -22.07 -4.59 2.26
CA GLY A 33 -21.22 -4.66 1.07
C GLY A 33 -19.74 -4.59 1.46
N ALA A 34 -18.90 -5.37 0.78
CA ALA A 34 -17.45 -5.43 1.01
C ALA A 34 -16.62 -5.52 -0.28
N GLY A 35 -17.23 -5.35 -1.46
CA GLY A 35 -16.56 -5.55 -2.76
C GLY A 35 -15.34 -4.65 -2.97
N GLU A 36 -15.34 -3.44 -2.38
CA GLU A 36 -14.25 -2.48 -2.49
C GLU A 36 -13.28 -2.52 -1.30
N ALA A 37 -13.59 -3.30 -0.24
CA ALA A 37 -12.83 -3.25 1.02
C ALA A 37 -11.34 -3.55 0.80
N GLY A 38 -11.02 -4.50 -0.09
CA GLY A 38 -9.64 -4.81 -0.46
C GLY A 38 -8.96 -3.67 -1.22
N ALA A 39 -9.63 -3.07 -2.21
CA ALA A 39 -9.07 -1.96 -2.99
C ALA A 39 -8.84 -0.71 -2.13
N ILE A 40 -9.74 -0.42 -1.20
CA ILE A 40 -9.64 0.72 -0.29
C ILE A 40 -8.52 0.51 0.74
N GLY A 41 -8.43 -0.69 1.34
CA GLY A 41 -7.47 -0.97 2.40
C GLY A 41 -6.03 -1.26 1.91
N SER A 42 -5.88 -1.85 0.73
CA SER A 42 -4.57 -2.32 0.23
C SER A 42 -3.61 -1.19 -0.12
N CYS A 43 -4.08 -0.16 -0.84
CA CYS A 43 -3.24 0.99 -1.24
C CYS A 43 -2.56 1.68 -0.05
N PRO A 44 -3.28 2.13 1.00
CA PRO A 44 -2.65 2.74 2.16
C PRO A 44 -1.80 1.75 2.97
N ALA A 45 -2.20 0.47 3.07
CA ALA A 45 -1.41 -0.53 3.78
C ALA A 45 0.01 -0.69 3.17
N ILE A 46 0.09 -0.78 1.83
CA ILE A 46 1.38 -0.90 1.13
C ILE A 46 2.18 0.40 1.22
N MET A 47 1.56 1.56 1.00
CA MET A 47 2.27 2.84 1.08
C MET A 47 2.81 3.13 2.48
N ASN A 48 2.05 2.80 3.53
CA ASN A 48 2.51 2.94 4.91
C ASN A 48 3.69 2.00 5.21
N ALA A 49 3.68 0.77 4.69
CA ALA A 49 4.80 -0.16 4.85
C ALA A 49 6.08 0.36 4.16
N ILE A 50 5.94 0.90 2.95
CA ILE A 50 7.06 1.52 2.22
C ILE A 50 7.60 2.73 3.00
N LEU A 51 6.72 3.63 3.47
CA LEU A 51 7.12 4.81 4.23
C LEU A 51 7.74 4.46 5.59
N ASP A 52 7.25 3.45 6.30
CA ASP A 52 7.87 2.98 7.55
C ASP A 52 9.31 2.51 7.31
N ALA A 53 9.56 1.74 6.24
CA ALA A 53 10.91 1.29 5.88
C ALA A 53 11.84 2.46 5.50
N LEU A 54 11.33 3.41 4.70
CA LEU A 54 12.08 4.60 4.26
C LEU A 54 12.36 5.56 5.41
N TRP A 55 11.40 5.75 6.31
CA TRP A 55 11.55 6.58 7.51
C TRP A 55 12.66 6.04 8.41
N ARG A 56 12.60 4.75 8.76
CA ARG A 56 13.56 4.12 9.68
C ARG A 56 14.99 4.11 9.15
N SER A 57 15.16 4.03 7.83
CA SER A 57 16.47 3.87 7.20
C SER A 57 17.07 5.18 6.70
N TYR A 58 16.22 6.12 6.27
CA TYR A 58 16.65 7.32 5.53
C TYR A 58 15.96 8.62 5.98
N ASN A 59 15.15 8.60 7.05
CA ASN A 59 14.43 9.78 7.57
C ASN A 59 13.45 10.41 6.56
N ILE A 60 12.98 9.64 5.58
CA ILE A 60 12.02 10.09 4.55
C ILE A 60 10.60 9.87 5.06
N ARG A 61 9.77 10.92 5.05
CA ARG A 61 8.39 10.89 5.59
C ARG A 61 7.28 10.81 4.53
N HIS A 62 7.60 11.12 3.28
CA HIS A 62 6.60 11.25 2.23
C HIS A 62 7.12 10.70 0.90
N LEU A 63 6.23 10.07 0.15
CA LEU A 63 6.47 9.57 -1.20
C LEU A 63 5.12 9.46 -1.90
N ASP A 64 4.95 10.15 -3.04
CA ASP A 64 3.72 10.04 -3.81
C ASP A 64 3.63 8.71 -4.58
N MET A 65 2.41 8.21 -4.73
CA MET A 65 2.12 7.08 -5.61
C MET A 65 2.34 7.44 -7.09
N PRO A 66 2.61 6.45 -7.97
CA PRO A 66 2.97 5.06 -7.64
C PRO A 66 4.41 4.97 -7.11
N ALA A 67 4.63 4.09 -6.14
CA ALA A 67 5.95 3.82 -5.55
C ALA A 67 6.79 2.91 -6.46
N THR A 68 7.16 3.41 -7.65
CA THR A 68 8.01 2.67 -8.59
C THR A 68 9.46 2.63 -8.10
N ALA A 69 10.21 1.59 -8.49
CA ALA A 69 11.61 1.44 -8.10
C ALA A 69 12.48 2.68 -8.41
N PRO A 70 12.37 3.34 -9.59
CA PRO A 70 13.13 4.58 -9.85
C PRO A 70 12.78 5.73 -8.90
N ARG A 71 11.52 5.89 -8.49
CA ARG A 71 11.10 6.95 -7.56
C ARG A 71 11.58 6.68 -6.14
N ILE A 72 11.49 5.43 -5.69
CA ILE A 72 12.04 5.01 -4.39
C ILE A 72 13.55 5.24 -4.36
N TRP A 73 14.26 4.84 -5.42
CA TRP A 73 15.70 5.02 -5.53
C TRP A 73 16.10 6.51 -5.48
N ALA A 74 15.43 7.36 -6.27
CA ALA A 74 15.68 8.79 -6.26
C ALA A 74 15.46 9.41 -4.87
N ALA A 75 14.38 9.04 -4.18
CA ALA A 75 14.09 9.52 -2.83
C ALA A 75 15.17 9.08 -1.82
N ILE A 76 15.66 7.83 -1.91
CA ILE A 76 16.75 7.32 -1.06
C ILE A 76 18.05 8.10 -1.30
N GLU A 77 18.41 8.35 -2.55
CA GLU A 77 19.63 9.10 -2.88
C GLU A 77 19.56 10.55 -2.43
N GLU A 78 18.39 11.18 -2.50
CA GLU A 78 18.15 12.50 -1.93
C GLU A 78 18.29 12.48 -0.39
N GLY A 79 17.59 11.56 0.29
CA GLY A 79 17.66 11.42 1.75
C GLY A 79 19.09 11.17 2.28
N LYS A 80 19.88 10.37 1.57
CA LYS A 80 21.31 10.14 1.91
C LYS A 80 22.16 11.41 1.83
N ARG A 81 21.88 12.32 0.90
CA ARG A 81 22.61 13.60 0.80
C ARG A 81 22.27 14.50 1.98
N THR A 82 21.00 14.58 2.37
CA THR A 82 20.55 15.36 3.52
C THR A 82 21.13 14.84 4.84
N LEU A 83 21.25 13.52 5.01
CA LEU A 83 21.82 12.92 6.23
C LEU A 83 23.35 13.08 6.38
N ARG A 84 24.06 13.46 5.31
CA ARG A 84 25.52 13.66 5.30
C ARG A 84 25.93 15.12 5.48
N MET A 85 24.96 16.05 5.48
CA MET A 85 25.15 17.46 5.85
C MET A 85 24.92 17.62 7.35
#